data_AF-A0A1G9T9P5-F1
#
_entry.id   AF-A0A1G9T9P5-F1
#
_cell.length_a   1.000
_cell.length_b   1.000
_cell.length_c   1.000
_cell.angle_alpha   90.00
_cell.angle_beta   90.00
_cell.angle_gamma   90.00
#
_symmetry.space_group_name_H-M   'P 1'
#
loop_
_entity.id
_entity.type
_entity.pdbx_description
1 polymer ?
#
loop_
_entity_poly.entity_id
_entity_poly.type
_entity_poly.pdbx_seq_one_letter_code
_entity_poly.pdbx_strand_id
1 'polypeptide(L)'
;MDVSDYYPLIPLLVAVAVILHRSSAFAPMIKYIGYGYFFVLTVVFITVRERISYLYEHPPIPAVYWEKNSWWSDIGLVLYLMPTVVLFLMVCFFWFKREKDLKGKTLTFLFFLVGMILLFVYAFFFSMTLGYRP
;
A
#
# COMPACT_ATOMS: atom_id res chain seq x y z
N MET A 1 11.56 -5.08 -17.68
CA MET A 1 11.33 -4.41 -16.38
C MET A 1 12.64 -4.07 -15.69
N ASP A 2 12.74 -2.84 -15.20
CA ASP A 2 13.84 -2.41 -14.35
C ASP A 2 13.43 -2.54 -12.87
N VAL A 3 14.40 -2.79 -11.98
CA VAL A 3 14.14 -2.88 -10.54
C VAL A 3 13.46 -1.60 -10.00
N SER A 4 13.67 -0.46 -10.66
CA SER A 4 13.02 0.81 -10.36
C SER A 4 11.50 0.78 -10.48
N ASP A 5 10.95 -0.15 -11.26
CA ASP A 5 9.51 -0.30 -11.45
C ASP A 5 8.81 -0.75 -10.16
N TYR A 6 9.53 -1.15 -9.12
CA TYR A 6 8.98 -1.56 -7.82
C TYR A 6 9.16 -0.53 -6.71
N TYR A 7 9.83 0.61 -6.98
CA TYR A 7 10.00 1.68 -6.00
C TYR A 7 8.70 2.20 -5.37
N PRO A 8 7.55 2.24 -6.09
CA PRO A 8 6.28 2.60 -5.47
C PRO A 8 5.88 1.70 -4.30
N LEU A 9 6.37 0.45 -4.21
CA LEU A 9 6.04 -0.42 -3.07
C LEU A 9 6.71 0.02 -1.76
N ILE A 10 7.89 0.64 -1.84
CA ILE A 10 8.74 0.91 -0.68
C ILE A 10 8.07 1.88 0.31
N PRO A 11 7.54 3.06 -0.10
CA PRO A 11 6.95 4.01 0.83
C PRO A 11 5.79 3.41 1.64
N LEU A 12 4.95 2.59 1.01
CA LEU A 12 3.83 1.95 1.70
C LEU A 12 4.31 0.90 2.70
N LEU A 13 5.24 0.04 2.29
CA LEU A 13 5.80 -0.97 3.19
C LEU A 13 6.48 -0.34 4.41
N VAL A 14 7.19 0.77 4.21
CA VAL A 14 7.77 1.56 5.31
C VAL A 14 6.67 2.15 6.19
N ALA A 15 5.63 2.76 5.61
CA ALA A 15 4.53 3.34 6.37
C ALA A 15 3.82 2.28 7.24
N VAL A 16 3.48 1.12 6.66
CA VAL A 16 2.88 -0.01 7.37
C VAL A 16 3.82 -0.52 8.46
N ALA A 17 5.11 -0.67 8.17
CA ALA A 17 6.07 -1.15 9.16
C ALA A 17 6.19 -0.20 10.35
N VAL A 18 6.19 1.11 10.10
CA VAL A 18 6.19 2.15 11.14
C VAL A 18 4.90 2.10 11.95
N ILE A 19 3.73 2.01 11.30
CA ILE A 19 2.41 1.90 11.96
C ILE A 19 2.39 0.67 12.89
N LEU A 20 2.76 -0.50 12.40
CA LEU A 20 2.76 -1.74 13.18
C LEU A 20 3.80 -1.70 14.31
N HIS A 21 5.00 -1.19 14.05
CA HIS A 21 6.08 -1.18 15.03
C HIS A 21 5.80 -0.19 16.17
N ARG A 22 5.49 1.07 15.83
CA ARG A 22 5.34 2.17 16.79
C ARG A 22 4.02 2.15 17.54
N SER A 23 2.96 1.59 16.94
CA SER A 23 1.66 1.57 17.61
C SER A 23 1.65 0.54 18.75
N SER A 24 1.38 1.02 19.96
CA SER A 24 1.04 0.16 21.11
C SER A 24 -0.40 -0.37 21.05
N ALA A 25 -1.20 0.07 20.07
CA ALA A 25 -2.59 -0.36 19.92
C ALA A 25 -2.72 -1.81 19.42
N PHE A 26 -1.67 -2.37 18.81
CA PHE A 26 -1.70 -3.71 18.24
C PHE A 26 -0.99 -4.72 19.13
N ALA A 27 -1.67 -5.83 19.42
CA ALA A 27 -1.04 -6.99 20.06
C ALA A 27 0.08 -7.55 19.18
N PRO A 28 1.12 -8.18 19.74
CA PRO A 28 2.24 -8.73 18.97
C PRO A 28 1.81 -9.66 17.83
N MET A 29 0.78 -10.49 18.07
CA MET A 29 0.21 -11.39 17.06
C MET A 29 -0.28 -10.62 15.81
N ILE A 30 -1.01 -9.51 15.99
CA ILE A 30 -1.51 -8.69 14.89
C ILE A 30 -0.35 -8.07 14.10
N LYS A 31 0.72 -7.66 14.79
CA LYS A 31 1.93 -7.13 14.14
C LYS A 31 2.56 -8.17 13.23
N TYR A 32 2.76 -9.40 13.72
CA TYR A 32 3.33 -10.49 12.92
C TYR A 32 2.45 -10.88 11.74
N ILE A 33 1.12 -10.94 11.92
CA ILE A 33 0.18 -11.18 10.82
C ILE A 33 0.29 -10.07 9.77
N GLY A 34 0.36 -8.81 10.21
CA GLY A 34 0.54 -7.67 9.31
C GLY A 34 1.85 -7.77 8.52
N TYR A 35 2.98 -7.99 9.20
CA TYR A 35 4.27 -8.16 8.51
C TYR A 35 4.24 -9.32 7.52
N GLY A 36 3.72 -10.47 7.92
CA GLY A 36 3.60 -11.65 7.06
C GLY A 36 2.71 -11.38 5.84
N TYR A 37 1.55 -10.73 6.05
CA TYR A 37 0.64 -10.36 4.97
C TYR A 37 1.32 -9.48 3.92
N PHE A 38 1.92 -8.37 4.33
CA PHE A 38 2.53 -7.42 3.39
C PHE A 38 3.79 -8.01 2.72
N PHE A 39 4.55 -8.84 3.44
CA PHE A 39 5.69 -9.55 2.87
C PHE A 39 5.26 -10.54 1.77
N VAL A 40 4.31 -11.44 2.08
CA VAL A 40 3.80 -12.43 1.13
C VAL A 40 3.13 -11.74 -0.06
N LEU A 41 2.32 -10.71 0.18
CA LEU A 41 1.69 -9.92 -0.88
C LEU A 41 2.74 -9.30 -1.81
N THR A 42 3.84 -8.77 -1.27
CA THR A 42 4.95 -8.22 -2.06
C THR A 42 5.60 -9.25 -2.94
N VAL A 43 5.95 -10.40 -2.38
CA VAL A 43 6.57 -11.49 -3.14
C VAL A 43 5.64 -11.96 -4.26
N VAL A 44 4.36 -12.20 -3.95
CA VAL A 44 3.36 -12.66 -4.93
C VAL A 44 3.14 -11.62 -6.02
N PHE A 45 2.99 -10.34 -5.64
CA PHE A 45 2.76 -9.25 -6.58
C PHE A 45 3.89 -9.13 -7.60
N ILE A 46 5.14 -9.12 -7.13
CA ILE A 46 6.33 -9.07 -7.99
C ILE A 46 6.40 -10.31 -8.88
N THR A 47 6.26 -11.52 -8.30
CA THR A 47 6.39 -12.78 -9.05
C THR A 47 5.37 -12.88 -10.19
N VAL A 48 4.11 -12.51 -9.95
CA VAL A 48 3.06 -12.55 -10.98
C VAL A 48 3.30 -11.50 -12.05
N ARG A 49 3.76 -10.29 -11.67
CA ARG A 49 4.06 -9.22 -12.63
C ARG A 49 5.24 -9.58 -13.53
N GLU A 50 6.34 -10.08 -12.96
CA GLU A 50 7.48 -10.60 -13.72
C GLU A 50 7.06 -11.72 -14.68
N ARG A 51 6.13 -12.60 -14.27
CA ARG A 51 5.59 -13.63 -15.15
C ARG A 51 4.78 -13.05 -16.31
N ILE A 52 3.97 -12.03 -16.08
CA ILE A 52 3.22 -11.33 -17.14
C ILE A 52 4.20 -10.70 -18.14
N SER A 53 5.23 -10.02 -17.64
CA SER A 53 6.29 -9.44 -18.46
C SER A 53 7.03 -10.49 -19.28
N TYR A 54 7.49 -11.58 -18.65
CA TYR A 54 8.18 -12.65 -19.35
C TYR A 54 7.36 -13.26 -20.49
N LEU A 55 6.04 -13.36 -20.33
CA LEU A 55 5.16 -13.99 -21.33
C LEU A 55 4.73 -13.05 -22.45
N TYR A 56 4.63 -11.74 -22.18
CA TYR A 56 3.94 -10.81 -23.08
C TYR A 56 4.72 -9.53 -23.39
N GLU A 57 5.78 -9.17 -22.67
CA GLU A 57 6.60 -7.97 -22.91
C GLU A 57 7.61 -8.20 -24.05
N HIS A 58 7.10 -8.56 -25.23
CA HIS A 58 7.91 -8.75 -26.44
C HIS A 58 7.48 -7.75 -27.51
N PRO A 59 8.40 -6.98 -28.12
CA PRO A 59 8.03 -6.02 -29.16
C PRO A 59 7.47 -6.71 -30.42
N PRO A 60 6.37 -6.19 -31.01
CA PRO A 60 5.53 -5.11 -30.50
C PRO A 60 4.70 -5.57 -29.29
N ILE A 61 4.65 -4.76 -28.23
CA ILE A 61 3.96 -5.13 -26.98
C ILE A 61 2.47 -5.35 -27.29
N PRO A 62 1.94 -6.56 -27.11
CA PRO A 62 0.57 -6.90 -27.42
C PRO A 62 -0.40 -6.23 -26.45
N ALA A 63 -1.61 -5.92 -26.90
CA ALA A 63 -2.67 -5.35 -26.05
C ALA A 63 -2.97 -6.20 -24.80
N VAL A 64 -2.77 -7.51 -24.90
CA VAL A 64 -2.95 -8.47 -23.80
C VAL A 64 -1.99 -8.21 -22.63
N TYR A 65 -0.76 -7.74 -22.90
CA TYR A 65 0.18 -7.36 -21.83
C TYR A 65 -0.43 -6.25 -20.97
N TRP A 66 -0.90 -5.17 -21.62
CA TRP A 66 -1.45 -4.02 -20.93
C TRP A 66 -2.71 -4.38 -20.14
N GLU A 67 -3.61 -5.19 -20.72
CA GLU A 67 -4.80 -5.65 -20.02
C GLU A 67 -4.45 -6.45 -18.75
N LYS A 68 -3.53 -7.41 -18.84
CA LYS A 68 -3.12 -8.25 -17.70
C LYS A 68 -2.36 -7.46 -16.65
N ASN A 69 -1.42 -6.61 -17.06
CA ASN A 69 -0.62 -5.81 -16.14
C ASN A 69 -1.46 -4.75 -15.42
N SER A 70 -2.30 -4.00 -16.14
CA SER A 70 -3.21 -3.01 -15.52
C SER A 70 -4.16 -3.66 -14.52
N TRP A 71 -4.80 -4.78 -14.90
CA TRP A 71 -5.70 -5.50 -14.01
C TRP A 71 -5.00 -6.04 -12.75
N TRP A 72 -3.80 -6.59 -12.92
CA TRP A 72 -3.02 -7.08 -11.78
C TRP A 72 -2.57 -5.95 -10.86
N SER A 73 -2.18 -4.81 -11.43
CA SER A 73 -1.83 -3.61 -10.68
C SER A 73 -3.02 -3.03 -9.92
N ASP A 74 -4.22 -3.00 -10.50
CA ASP A 74 -5.43 -2.54 -9.79
C ASP A 74 -5.76 -3.45 -8.59
N ILE A 75 -5.66 -4.76 -8.76
CA ILE A 75 -5.83 -5.72 -7.66
C ILE A 75 -4.77 -5.50 -6.59
N GLY A 76 -3.50 -5.38 -7.00
CA GLY A 76 -2.39 -5.09 -6.10
C GLY A 76 -2.67 -3.83 -5.28
N LEU A 77 -3.06 -2.74 -5.94
CA LEU A 77 -3.39 -1.47 -5.30
C LEU A 77 -4.45 -1.66 -4.20
N VAL A 78 -5.55 -2.35 -4.50
CA VAL A 78 -6.61 -2.59 -3.51
C VAL A 78 -6.10 -3.45 -2.34
N LEU A 79 -5.37 -4.54 -2.64
CA LEU A 79 -4.84 -5.46 -1.63
C LEU A 79 -3.80 -4.79 -0.72
N TYR A 80 -3.08 -3.79 -1.21
CA TYR A 80 -2.15 -2.99 -0.43
C TYR A 80 -2.85 -1.88 0.36
N LEU A 81 -3.73 -1.13 -0.31
CA LEU A 81 -4.32 0.09 0.25
C LEU A 81 -5.37 -0.23 1.31
N MET A 82 -6.26 -1.20 1.08
CA MET A 82 -7.35 -1.51 2.02
C MET A 82 -6.83 -1.90 3.42
N PRO A 83 -5.90 -2.87 3.57
CA PRO A 83 -5.38 -3.20 4.89
C PRO A 83 -4.59 -2.05 5.51
N THR A 84 -3.88 -1.25 4.70
CA THR A 84 -3.17 -0.06 5.19
C THR A 84 -4.13 0.97 5.76
N VAL A 85 -5.23 1.26 5.05
CA VAL A 85 -6.28 2.17 5.51
C VAL A 85 -6.90 1.64 6.81
N VAL A 86 -7.18 0.34 6.90
CA VAL A 86 -7.74 -0.27 8.11
C VAL A 86 -6.78 -0.11 9.30
N LEU A 87 -5.49 -0.42 9.14
CA LEU A 87 -4.48 -0.24 10.18
C LEU A 87 -4.35 1.23 10.59
N PHE A 88 -4.32 2.13 9.62
CA PHE A 88 -4.24 3.57 9.86
C PHE A 88 -5.45 4.09 10.66
N LEU A 89 -6.66 3.72 10.25
CA LEU A 89 -7.90 4.07 10.94
C LEU A 89 -7.93 3.54 12.38
N MET A 90 -7.47 2.31 12.59
CA MET A 90 -7.35 1.76 13.95
C MET A 90 -6.44 2.62 14.82
N VAL A 91 -5.25 3.01 14.33
CA VAL A 91 -4.34 3.88 15.09
C VAL A 91 -4.99 5.23 15.39
N CYS A 92 -5.57 5.89 14.39
CA CYS A 92 -6.26 7.17 14.58
C CYS A 92 -7.38 7.06 15.61
N PHE A 93 -8.18 6.00 15.56
CA PHE A 93 -9.28 5.76 16.50
C PHE A 93 -8.78 5.55 17.94
N PHE A 94 -7.73 4.75 18.12
CA PHE A 94 -7.13 4.52 19.42
C PHE A 94 -6.55 5.80 20.02
N TRP A 95 -5.87 6.62 19.21
CA TRP A 95 -5.32 7.91 19.65
C TRP A 95 -6.43 8.89 20.00
N PHE A 96 -7.47 8.98 19.17
CA PHE A 96 -8.62 9.85 19.41
C PHE A 96 -9.35 9.50 20.72
N LYS A 97 -9.48 8.21 21.05
CA LYS A 97 -10.07 7.75 22.32
C LYS A 97 -9.20 8.05 23.54
N ARG A 98 -7.88 8.00 23.40
CA ARG A 98 -6.94 8.24 24.51
C ARG A 98 -6.89 9.72 24.90
N GLU A 99 -7.07 10.59 23.92
CA GLU A 99 -6.87 12.02 24.08
C GLU A 99 -8.08 12.70 24.74
N LYS A 100 -7.84 13.34 25.89
CA LYS A 100 -8.88 14.03 26.66
C LYS A 100 -9.01 15.49 26.26
N ASP A 101 -7.92 16.09 25.78
CA ASP A 101 -7.85 17.52 25.49
C ASP A 101 -8.27 17.84 24.06
N LEU A 102 -8.94 18.99 23.88
CA LEU A 102 -9.38 19.48 22.57
C LEU A 102 -8.21 19.66 21.60
N LYS A 103 -7.07 20.16 22.09
CA LYS A 103 -5.86 20.37 21.26
C LYS A 103 -5.33 19.05 20.68
N GLY A 104 -5.27 17.99 21.49
CA GLY A 104 -4.80 16.69 21.02
C GLY A 104 -5.79 16.01 20.07
N LYS A 105 -7.10 16.22 20.27
CA LYS A 105 -8.12 15.77 19.31
C LYS A 105 -7.98 16.47 17.95
N THR A 106 -7.75 17.79 17.94
CA THR A 106 -7.49 18.54 16.71
C THR A 106 -6.21 18.06 16.01
N LEU A 107 -5.13 17.79 16.75
CA LEU A 107 -3.89 17.25 16.18
C LEU A 107 -4.10 15.86 15.55
N THR A 108 -4.85 15.00 16.24
CA THR A 108 -5.18 13.65 15.73
C THR A 108 -6.02 13.73 14.46
N PHE A 109 -6.97 14.66 14.41
CA PHE A 109 -7.77 14.91 13.21
C PHE A 109 -6.93 15.43 12.04
N LEU A 110 -6.00 16.37 12.30
CA LEU A 110 -5.08 16.86 11.27
C LEU A 110 -4.19 15.73 10.75
N PHE A 111 -3.65 14.89 11.63
CA PHE A 111 -2.87 13.71 11.26
C PHE A 111 -3.69 12.74 10.39
N PHE A 112 -4.95 12.49 10.77
CA PHE A 112 -5.87 11.69 9.97
C PHE A 112 -6.05 12.27 8.55
N LEU A 113 -6.33 13.57 8.45
CA LEU A 113 -6.53 14.24 7.16
C LEU A 113 -5.28 14.16 6.27
N VAL A 114 -4.11 14.48 6.83
CA VAL A 114 -2.83 14.41 6.10
C VAL A 114 -2.55 12.97 5.65
N GLY A 115 -2.77 11.97 6.52
CA GLY A 115 -2.57 10.56 6.17
C GLY A 115 -3.48 10.10 5.03
N MET A 116 -4.76 10.50 5.03
CA MET A 116 -5.68 10.17 3.92
C MET A 116 -5.24 10.80 2.59
N ILE A 117 -4.76 12.05 2.62
CA ILE A 117 -4.22 12.71 1.41
C ILE A 117 -3.00 11.95 0.90
N LEU A 118 -2.08 11.56 1.79
CA LEU A 118 -0.89 10.79 1.40
C LEU A 118 -1.24 9.42 0.80
N LEU A 119 -2.24 8.72 1.36
CA LEU A 119 -2.73 7.45 0.80
C LEU A 119 -3.37 7.62 -0.57
N PHE A 120 -4.10 8.72 -0.79
CA PHE A 120 -4.64 9.06 -2.11
C PHE A 120 -3.53 9.34 -3.13
N VAL A 121 -2.57 10.19 -2.76
CA VAL A 121 -1.40 10.50 -3.61
C VAL A 121 -0.62 9.24 -3.94
N TYR A 122 -0.42 8.36 -2.95
CA TYR A 122 0.20 7.06 -3.15
C TYR A 122 -0.56 6.22 -4.18
N ALA A 123 -1.89 6.10 -4.04
CA ALA A 123 -2.71 5.32 -4.95
C ALA A 123 -2.61 5.83 -6.40
N PHE A 124 -2.60 7.16 -6.56
CA PHE A 124 -2.39 7.79 -7.87
C PHE A 124 -1.04 7.40 -8.48
N PHE A 125 0.07 7.56 -7.75
CA PHE A 125 1.40 7.21 -8.26
C PHE A 125 1.53 5.71 -8.53
N PHE A 126 0.99 4.85 -7.67
CA PHE A 126 0.99 3.40 -7.87
C PHE A 126 0.28 3.02 -9.17
N SER A 127 -0.91 3.56 -9.40
CA SER A 127 -1.67 3.29 -10.64
C SER A 127 -0.93 3.81 -11.88
N MET A 128 -0.39 5.02 -11.83
CA MET A 128 0.36 5.63 -12.94
C MET A 128 1.67 4.90 -13.29
N THR A 129 2.34 4.31 -12.30
CA THR A 129 3.64 3.63 -12.51
C THR A 129 3.49 2.16 -12.83
N LEU A 130 2.51 1.48 -12.22
CA LEU A 130 2.38 0.02 -12.32
C LEU A 130 1.22 -0.41 -13.21
N GLY A 131 0.14 0.38 -13.26
CA GLY A 131 -1.10 0.04 -13.94
C GLY A 131 -1.36 0.81 -15.23
N TYR A 132 -0.53 1.79 -15.58
CA TYR A 132 -0.75 2.64 -16.74
C TYR A 132 -0.68 1.85 -18.06
N ARG A 133 -1.64 2.14 -18.94
CA ARG A 133 -1.71 1.66 -20.32
C ARG A 133 -1.56 2.86 -21.24
N PRO A 134 -0.45 2.98 -22.01
CA PRO A 134 -0.24 4.07 -22.95
C PRO A 134 -1.19 4.01 -24.14
#